data_AF-D5RMB7-F1
#
_entry.id   AF-D5RMB7-F1
#
_cell.length_a   1.000
_cell.length_b   1.000
_cell.length_c   1.000
_cell.angle_alpha   90.00
_cell.angle_beta   90.00
_cell.angle_gamma   90.00
#
_symmetry.space_group_name_H-M   'P 1'
#
loop_
_entity.id
_entity.type
_entity.pdbx_description
1 polymer ?
#
loop_
_entity_poly.entity_id
_entity_poly.type
_entity_poly.pdbx_seq_one_letter_code
_entity_poly.pdbx_strand_id
1 'polypeptide(L)' 'MPWRDTPQRYGLVSRVLHWGMALLFLWQFAGMAVRLTVGRSPLTAVMVGSHAGIGTLLFLLLLLRAAWALGQRRR' A
#
# COMPACT_ATOMS: atom_id res chain seq x y z
N MET A 1 -5.01 -21.50 -1.96
CA MET A 1 -3.69 -20.87 -1.66
C MET A 1 -3.49 -20.87 -0.15
N PRO A 2 -2.27 -21.14 0.38
CA PRO A 2 -2.04 -21.07 1.81
C PRO A 2 -2.25 -19.64 2.32
N TRP A 3 -2.96 -19.51 3.43
CA TRP A 3 -3.23 -18.20 4.06
C TRP A 3 -1.97 -17.64 4.73
N ARG A 4 -1.13 -18.51 5.29
CA ARG A 4 0.17 -18.19 5.92
C ARG A 4 1.34 -18.42 4.96
N ASP A 5 2.47 -17.81 5.30
CA ASP A 5 3.74 -17.96 4.60
C ASP A 5 4.31 -19.35 4.86
N THR A 6 5.12 -19.83 3.92
CA THR A 6 5.95 -21.01 4.05
C THR A 6 7.39 -20.65 3.66
N PRO A 7 8.39 -21.49 3.97
CA PRO A 7 9.78 -21.24 3.56
C PRO A 7 9.94 -21.04 2.05
N GLN A 8 9.04 -21.60 1.24
CA GLN A 8 9.09 -21.55 -0.21
C GLN A 8 8.33 -20.36 -0.82
N ARG A 9 7.36 -19.76 -0.12
CA ARG A 9 6.55 -18.66 -0.68
C ARG A 9 5.76 -17.86 0.36
N TYR A 10 5.42 -16.63 -0.03
CA TYR A 10 4.45 -15.80 0.69
C TYR A 10 3.00 -16.32 0.55
N GLY A 11 2.30 -16.36 1.67
CA GLY A 11 0.88 -16.70 1.77
C GLY A 11 -0.04 -15.60 1.28
N LEU A 12 -1.34 -15.90 1.24
CA LEU A 12 -2.37 -14.97 0.76
C LEU A 12 -2.36 -13.65 1.53
N VAL A 13 -2.26 -13.68 2.86
CA VAL A 13 -2.27 -12.46 3.70
C VAL A 13 -1.09 -11.55 3.36
N SER A 14 0.13 -12.11 3.28
CA SER A 14 1.33 -11.36 2.92
C SER A 14 1.23 -10.72 1.54
N ARG A 15 0.65 -11.42 0.57
CA ARG A 15 0.45 -10.92 -0.80
C ARG A 15 -0.60 -9.82 -0.86
N VAL A 16 -1.73 -9.99 -0.18
CA VAL A 16 -2.79 -8.97 -0.11
C VAL A 16 -2.28 -7.70 0.56
N LEU A 17 -1.58 -7.81 1.70
CA LEU A 17 -0.97 -6.65 2.35
C LEU A 17 0.03 -5.94 1.43
N HIS A 18 0.86 -6.70 0.71
CA HIS A 18 1.86 -6.12 -0.20
C HIS A 18 1.22 -5.38 -1.37
N TRP A 19 0.35 -6.07 -2.11
CA TRP A 19 -0.25 -5.52 -3.33
C TRP A 19 -1.25 -4.42 -3.02
N GLY A 20 -1.95 -4.48 -1.88
CA GLY A 20 -2.77 -3.38 -1.39
C GLY A 20 -1.94 -2.12 -1.14
N MET A 21 -0.80 -2.24 -0.46
CA MET A 21 0.13 -1.11 -0.27
C MET A 21 0.68 -0.61 -1.61
N ALA A 22 1.07 -1.52 -2.52
CA ALA A 22 1.60 -1.15 -3.84
C ALA A 22 0.58 -0.33 -4.66
N LEU A 23 -0.71 -0.70 -4.64
CA LEU A 23 -1.77 0.04 -5.30
C LEU A 23 -1.96 1.44 -4.70
N LEU A 24 -1.90 1.57 -3.37
CA LEU A 24 -1.97 2.86 -2.69
C LEU A 24 -0.76 3.74 -3.01
N PHE A 25 0.45 3.18 -3.06
CA PHE A 25 1.63 3.92 -3.52
C PHE A 25 1.50 4.35 -4.98
N LEU A 26 1.00 3.47 -5.86
CA LEU A 26 0.75 3.81 -7.25
C LEU A 26 -0.22 4.99 -7.37
N TRP A 27 -1.30 5.02 -6.59
CA TRP A 27 -2.22 6.16 -6.55
C TRP A 27 -1.51 7.46 -6.14
N GLN A 28 -0.66 7.41 -5.10
CA GLN A 28 0.08 8.58 -4.62
C GLN A 28 1.03 9.14 -5.68
N PHE A 29 1.83 8.27 -6.30
CA PHE A 29 2.78 8.68 -7.33
C PHE A 29 2.08 9.13 -8.62
N ALA A 30 1.05 8.41 -9.04
CA ALA A 30 0.22 8.82 -10.17
C ALA A 30 -0.44 10.17 -9.90
N GLY A 31 -0.96 10.41 -8.69
CA GLY A 31 -1.55 11.68 -8.30
C GLY A 31 -0.59 12.86 -8.45
N MET A 32 0.65 12.68 -8.00
CA MET A 32 1.68 13.72 -8.19
C MET A 32 2.08 13.87 -9.67
N ALA A 33 2.27 12.76 -10.40
CA ALA A 33 2.59 12.80 -11.82
C ALA A 33 1.52 13.56 -12.63
N VAL A 34 0.24 13.26 -12.40
CA VAL A 34 -0.89 13.95 -13.05
C VAL A 34 -0.96 15.42 -12.63
N ARG A 35 -0.71 15.74 -11.35
CA ARG A 35 -0.64 17.14 -10.88
C ARG A 35 0.45 17.93 -11.59
N LEU A 36 1.61 17.33 -11.83
CA LEU A 36 2.74 18.01 -12.49
C LEU A 36 2.50 18.19 -14.00
N THR A 37 1.79 17.28 -14.66
CA THR A 37 1.55 17.34 -16.11
C THR A 37 0.28 18.11 -16.48
N VAL A 38 -0.81 17.92 -15.75
CA VAL A 38 -2.14 18.51 -16.04
C VAL A 38 -2.40 19.78 -15.25
N GLY A 39 -1.65 20.03 -14.17
CA GLY A 39 -1.85 21.18 -13.31
C GLY A 39 -3.02 21.02 -12.34
N ARG A 40 -3.63 22.13 -11.91
CA ARG A 40 -4.77 22.10 -10.96
C ARG A 40 -6.06 21.78 -11.70
N SER A 41 -6.78 20.77 -11.21
CA SER A 41 -8.05 20.29 -11.76
C SER A 41 -8.87 19.60 -10.67
N PRO A 42 -10.18 19.36 -10.86
CA PRO A 42 -10.98 18.59 -9.90
C PRO A 42 -10.41 17.19 -9.63
N LEU A 43 -9.90 16.52 -10.68
CA LEU A 43 -9.24 15.21 -10.54
C LEU A 43 -7.99 15.29 -9.65
N THR A 44 -7.07 16.21 -9.94
CA THR A 44 -5.83 16.35 -9.16
C THR A 44 -6.10 16.85 -7.75
N ALA A 45 -7.20 17.58 -7.52
CA ALA A 45 -7.64 17.95 -6.18
C ALA A 45 -8.01 16.71 -5.34
N VAL A 46 -8.72 15.73 -5.92
CA VAL A 46 -9.02 14.46 -5.23
C VAL A 46 -7.75 13.63 -5.02
N MET A 47 -6.93 13.47 -6.06
CA MET A 47 -5.72 12.64 -5.99
C MET A 47 -4.71 13.18 -4.97
N VAL A 48 -4.39 14.48 -5.03
CA VAL A 48 -3.44 15.11 -4.10
C VAL A 48 -4.08 15.34 -2.73
N GLY A 49 -5.37 15.71 -2.68
CA GLY A 49 -6.09 15.92 -1.41
C GLY A 49 -6.21 14.66 -0.56
N SER A 50 -6.31 13.48 -1.19
CA SER A 50 -6.30 12.19 -0.49
C SER A 50 -4.92 11.76 0.03
N HIS A 51 -3.85 12.50 -0.29
CA HIS A 51 -2.46 12.10 0.01
C HIS A 51 -2.21 11.82 1.48
N ALA A 52 -2.60 12.73 2.37
CA ALA A 52 -2.36 12.57 3.80
C ALA A 52 -3.13 11.37 4.38
N GLY A 53 -4.40 11.21 4.00
CA GLY A 53 -5.23 10.09 4.46
C GLY A 53 -4.69 8.73 3.99
N ILE A 54 -4.34 8.63 2.71
CA ILE A 54 -3.74 7.41 2.15
C ILE A 54 -2.34 7.15 2.73
N GLY A 55 -1.56 8.19 3.01
CA GLY A 55 -0.27 8.09 3.67
C GLY A 55 -0.37 7.51 5.09
N THR A 56 -1.34 7.99 5.87
CA THR A 56 -1.65 7.43 7.20
C THR A 56 -2.10 5.98 7.10
N LEU A 57 -2.98 5.64 6.15
CA LEU A 57 -3.39 4.26 5.91
C LEU A 57 -2.21 3.36 5.54
N LEU A 58 -1.32 3.81 4.65
CA LEU A 58 -0.08 3.11 4.29
C LEU A 58 0.81 2.86 5.50
N PHE A 59 0.95 3.83 6.40
CA PHE A 59 1.70 3.67 7.63
C PHE A 59 1.10 2.59 8.54
N LEU A 60 -0.23 2.58 8.72
CA LEU A 60 -0.91 1.54 9.49
C LEU A 60 -0.76 0.15 8.84
N LEU A 61 -0.88 0.06 7.51
CA LEU A 61 -0.67 -1.17 6.76
C LEU A 61 0.78 -1.66 6.87
N LEU A 62 1.76 -0.75 6.90
CA LEU A 62 3.16 -1.09 7.15
C LEU A 62 3.35 -1.72 8.53
N LEU A 63 2.77 -1.12 9.58
CA LEU A 63 2.83 -1.68 10.94
C LEU A 63 2.17 -3.07 11.00
N LEU A 64 0.99 -3.22 10.41
CA LEU A 64 0.29 -4.50 10.32
C LEU A 64 1.12 -5.56 9.57
N ARG A 65 1.72 -5.18 8.45
CA ARG A 65 2.59 -6.05 7.66
C ARG A 65 3.83 -6.46 8.44
N ALA A 66 4.46 -5.55 9.17
CA ALA A 66 5.62 -5.84 10.01
C ALA A 66 5.25 -6.81 11.15
N ALA A 67 4.13 -6.58 11.84
CA ALA A 67 3.62 -7.47 12.87
C ALA A 67 3.32 -8.88 12.32
N TRP A 68 2.68 -8.95 11.16
CA TRP A 68 2.43 -10.21 10.47
C TRP A 68 3.72 -10.95 10.14
N ALA A 69 4.70 -10.27 9.52
CA ALA A 69 5.99 -10.87 9.18
C ALA A 69 6.72 -11.40 10.42
N LEU A 70 6.71 -10.66 11.54
CA LEU A 70 7.30 -11.11 12.80
C LEU A 70 6.61 -12.36 13.36
N GLY A 71 5.29 -12.45 13.26
CA GLY A 71 4.52 -13.63 13.66
C GLY A 71 4.81 -14.88 12.84
N GLN A 72 5.32 -14.72 11.62
CA GLN A 72 5.63 -15.80 10.69
C GLN A 72 7.08 -16.28 10.81
N ARG A 73 8.00 -15.45 11.36
CA ARG A 73 9.42 -15.80 11.57
C ARG A 73 9.67 -16.90 12.61
N ARG A 74 8.70 -17.18 13.48
CA ARG A 74 8.82 -18.17 14.57
C ARG A 74 8.20 -19.53 14.20
N ARG A 75 7.90 -19.76 12.93
CA ARG A 75 7.33 -21.00 12.37
C ARG A 75 8.18 -21.46 11.21
#